data_AF-A0A4U6VWS9-F1
#
_entry.id   AF-A0A4U6VWS9-F1
#
_cell.length_a   1.000
_cell.length_b   1.000
_cell.length_c   1.000
_cell.angle_alpha   90.00
_cell.angle_beta   90.00
_cell.angle_gamma   90.00
#
_symmetry.space_group_name_H-M   'P 1'
#
loop_
_entity.id
_entity.type
_entity.pdbx_description
1 polymer ?
#
loop_
_entity_poly.entity_id
_entity_poly.type
_entity_poly.pdbx_seq_one_letter_code
_entity_poly.pdbx_strand_id
1 'polypeptide(L)'
;MAEELVLDTAIRDWVLIPLSVVMVLIGVLRYFVSKLMMRSPAASPSPDPKLVREGQVVIRARNLRTNAQFIPSKAFKARKNYYTNEENGLLHVPKEDAQKAQAAMFSDPNMAMDMMKKNLSMIVPQTLTFAWVNFFFSGFVAAKIPFPLTQRFRGMLQNGIDLSTVDVSYVSSRSWYFLNLFGLRGLFSLILGEENATDDAQKMMQMGGGFGFNPAMSLGAEKDSLDIIQHDWALPKMERHAEDVLKKLLKK
;
A
#
# COMPACT_ATOMS: atom_id res chain seq x y z
N MET A 1 -5.49 17.68 40.66
CA MET A 1 -6.09 16.34 40.90
C MET A 1 -7.16 16.19 39.85
N ALA A 2 -6.91 15.42 38.79
CA ALA A 2 -7.93 15.22 37.77
C ALA A 2 -9.01 14.31 38.37
N GLU A 3 -10.23 14.82 38.52
CA GLU A 3 -11.36 13.99 38.91
C GLU A 3 -11.50 12.87 37.88
N GLU A 4 -11.42 11.61 38.33
CA GLU A 4 -11.64 10.49 37.43
C GLU A 4 -13.10 10.51 36.99
N LEU A 5 -13.32 10.82 35.71
CA LEU A 5 -14.65 10.74 35.11
C LEU A 5 -15.17 9.30 35.28
N VAL A 6 -16.23 9.15 36.07
CA VAL A 6 -16.95 7.88 36.19
C VAL A 6 -17.74 7.70 34.90
N LEU A 7 -17.27 6.78 34.06
CA LEU A 7 -17.95 6.41 32.82
C LEU A 7 -19.10 5.44 33.15
N ASP A 8 -20.24 5.63 32.50
CA ASP A 8 -21.37 4.74 32.65
C ASP A 8 -21.03 3.34 32.10
N THR A 9 -21.35 2.30 32.89
CA THR A 9 -21.14 0.91 32.50
C THR A 9 -22.01 0.55 31.29
N ALA A 10 -23.14 1.22 31.10
CA ALA A 10 -23.99 1.04 29.92
C ALA A 10 -23.26 1.40 28.61
N ILE A 11 -22.35 2.39 28.61
CA ILE A 11 -21.57 2.76 27.41
C ILE A 11 -20.65 1.61 26.99
N ARG A 12 -20.10 0.86 27.96
CA ARG A 12 -19.27 -0.31 27.66
C ARG A 12 -20.09 -1.39 26.93
N ASP A 13 -21.25 -1.71 27.47
CA ASP A 13 -22.04 -2.85 27.02
C ASP A 13 -22.84 -2.55 25.73
N TRP A 14 -23.23 -1.29 25.51
CA TRP A 14 -24.01 -0.85 24.34
C TRP A 14 -23.19 -0.21 23.23
N VAL A 15 -21.99 0.31 23.53
CA VAL A 15 -21.15 0.99 22.53
C VAL A 15 -19.86 0.24 22.29
N LEU A 16 -19.03 0.03 23.31
CA LEU A 16 -17.68 -0.53 23.09
C LEU A 16 -17.72 -1.95 22.52
N ILE A 17 -18.44 -2.86 23.19
CA ILE A 17 -18.51 -4.26 22.78
C ILE A 17 -19.21 -4.41 21.42
N PRO A 18 -20.41 -3.84 21.20
CA PRO A 18 -21.10 -3.99 19.92
C PRO A 18 -20.33 -3.36 18.77
N LEU A 19 -19.69 -2.19 18.98
CA LEU A 19 -18.89 -1.54 17.94
C LEU A 19 -17.70 -2.43 17.53
N SER A 20 -16.95 -2.99 18.49
CA SER A 20 -15.83 -3.88 18.17
C SER A 20 -16.27 -5.14 17.44
N VAL A 21 -17.40 -5.75 17.83
CA VAL A 21 -17.95 -6.93 17.13
C VAL A 21 -18.38 -6.58 15.70
N VAL A 22 -19.12 -5.49 15.52
CA VAL A 22 -19.56 -5.02 14.19
C VAL A 22 -18.35 -4.73 13.30
N MET A 23 -17.29 -4.13 13.85
CA MET A 23 -16.05 -3.86 13.11
C MET A 23 -15.36 -5.14 12.63
N VAL A 24 -15.32 -6.19 13.46
CA VAL A 24 -14.81 -7.50 13.05
C VAL A 24 -15.68 -8.11 11.94
N LEU A 25 -17.01 -8.10 12.10
CA LEU A 25 -17.95 -8.65 11.11
C LEU A 25 -17.87 -7.91 9.77
N ILE A 26 -17.81 -6.57 9.79
CA ILE A 26 -17.64 -5.75 8.58
C ILE A 26 -16.30 -6.07 7.91
N GLY A 27 -15.22 -6.23 8.67
CA GLY A 27 -13.91 -6.60 8.13
C GLY A 27 -13.92 -7.95 7.43
N VAL A 28 -14.53 -8.96 8.05
CA VAL A 28 -14.70 -10.30 7.47
C VAL A 28 -15.61 -10.27 6.24
N LEU A 29 -16.74 -9.57 6.31
CA LEU A 29 -17.65 -9.39 5.18
C LEU A 29 -16.94 -8.72 3.99
N ARG A 30 -16.20 -7.64 4.25
CA ARG A 30 -15.42 -6.93 3.24
C ARG A 30 -14.39 -7.84 2.58
N TYR A 31 -13.72 -8.71 3.34
CA TYR A 31 -12.80 -9.70 2.79
C TYR A 31 -13.52 -10.63 1.80
N PHE A 32 -14.66 -11.22 2.20
CA PHE A 32 -15.41 -12.11 1.32
C PHE A 32 -15.99 -11.41 0.09
N VAL A 33 -16.49 -10.19 0.23
CA VAL A 33 -16.96 -9.36 -0.89
C VAL A 33 -15.82 -9.02 -1.84
N SER A 34 -14.66 -8.62 -1.30
CA SER A 34 -13.47 -8.33 -2.13
C SER A 34 -13.01 -9.58 -2.87
N LYS A 35 -12.98 -10.73 -2.21
CA LYS A 35 -12.65 -12.02 -2.81
C LYS A 35 -13.64 -12.39 -3.93
N LEU A 36 -14.93 -12.14 -3.73
CA LEU A 36 -15.95 -12.37 -4.75
C LEU A 36 -15.78 -11.43 -5.95
N MET A 37 -15.54 -10.14 -5.70
CA MET A 37 -15.32 -9.14 -6.76
C MET A 37 -14.04 -9.39 -7.54
N MET A 38 -12.96 -9.83 -6.88
CA MET A 38 -11.69 -10.18 -7.53
C MET A 38 -11.78 -11.48 -8.33
N ARG A 39 -12.68 -12.41 -7.96
CA ARG A 39 -12.84 -13.69 -8.65
C ARG A 39 -13.70 -13.60 -9.90
N SER A 40 -14.40 -12.49 -10.16
CA SER A 40 -15.17 -12.29 -11.39
C SER A 40 -14.22 -12.13 -12.59
N PRO A 41 -13.99 -13.19 -13.40
CA PRO A 41 -13.08 -13.14 -14.55
C PRO A 41 -13.73 -12.40 -15.74
N ALA A 42 -15.02 -12.08 -15.62
CA ALA A 42 -15.84 -11.49 -16.67
C ALA A 42 -15.68 -9.96 -16.79
N ALA A 43 -14.99 -9.31 -15.85
CA ALA A 43 -14.85 -7.85 -15.79
C ALA A 43 -13.42 -7.33 -15.84
N SER A 44 -12.42 -8.20 -16.06
CA SER A 44 -11.15 -7.75 -16.63
C SER A 44 -11.24 -7.98 -18.14
N PRO A 45 -11.35 -6.96 -19.00
CA PRO A 45 -10.96 -7.15 -20.39
C PRO A 45 -9.58 -7.80 -20.35
N SER A 46 -9.35 -8.87 -21.12
CA SER A 46 -8.03 -9.52 -21.19
C SER A 46 -7.00 -8.39 -21.31
N PRO A 47 -6.07 -8.27 -20.35
CA PRO A 47 -5.20 -7.11 -20.28
C PRO A 47 -4.52 -6.98 -21.63
N ASP A 48 -4.58 -5.77 -22.22
CA ASP A 48 -4.13 -5.60 -23.60
C ASP A 48 -2.75 -6.24 -23.77
N PRO A 49 -2.56 -7.08 -24.81
CA PRO A 49 -1.31 -7.82 -24.97
C PRO A 49 -0.11 -6.88 -25.08
N LYS A 50 -0.33 -5.63 -25.50
CA LYS A 50 0.68 -4.56 -25.53
C LYS A 50 1.09 -4.13 -24.11
N LEU A 51 0.13 -3.82 -23.24
CA LEU A 51 0.36 -3.43 -21.84
C LEU A 51 1.06 -4.54 -21.04
N VAL A 52 0.66 -5.81 -21.24
CA VAL A 52 1.32 -6.96 -20.60
C VAL A 52 2.76 -7.10 -21.08
N ARG A 53 3.00 -6.94 -22.39
CA ARG A 53 4.34 -7.01 -22.97
C ARG A 53 5.25 -5.92 -22.41
N GLU A 54 4.77 -4.68 -22.32
CA GLU A 54 5.50 -3.55 -21.74
C GLU A 54 5.83 -3.81 -20.26
N GLY A 55 4.87 -4.29 -19.46
CA GLY A 55 5.12 -4.64 -18.06
C GLY A 55 6.19 -5.74 -17.89
N GLN A 56 6.16 -6.77 -18.74
CA GLN A 56 7.17 -7.83 -18.72
C GLN A 56 8.55 -7.31 -19.15
N VAL A 57 8.61 -6.36 -20.08
CA VAL A 57 9.87 -5.70 -20.48
C VAL A 57 10.47 -4.92 -19.30
N VAL A 58 9.66 -4.17 -18.55
CA VAL A 58 10.10 -3.45 -17.34
C VAL A 58 10.65 -4.43 -16.28
N ILE A 59 9.94 -5.53 -16.01
CA ILE A 59 10.39 -6.55 -15.06
C ILE A 59 11.73 -7.15 -15.50
N ARG A 60 11.88 -7.42 -16.80
CA ARG A 60 13.11 -7.98 -17.35
C ARG A 60 14.28 -7.01 -17.27
N ALA A 61 14.05 -5.72 -17.52
CA ALA A 61 15.05 -4.66 -17.36
C ALA A 61 15.47 -4.52 -15.89
N ARG A 62 14.51 -4.52 -14.95
CA ARG A 62 14.77 -4.50 -13.51
C ARG A 62 15.59 -5.70 -13.04
N ASN A 63 15.29 -6.88 -13.57
CA ASN A 63 16.06 -8.10 -13.28
C ASN A 63 17.48 -8.01 -13.84
N LEU A 64 17.66 -7.45 -15.04
CA LEU A 64 18.99 -7.20 -15.62
C LEU A 64 19.79 -6.23 -14.74
N ARG A 65 19.16 -5.17 -14.23
CA ARG A 65 19.78 -4.21 -13.31
C ARG A 65 20.19 -4.87 -12.00
N THR A 66 19.27 -5.56 -11.35
CA THR A 66 19.49 -6.16 -10.02
C THR A 66 20.55 -7.26 -10.08
N ASN A 67 20.59 -8.02 -11.17
CA ASN A 67 21.48 -9.16 -11.35
C ASN A 67 22.61 -8.90 -12.36
N ALA A 68 22.95 -7.63 -12.61
CA ALA A 68 23.95 -7.25 -13.60
C ALA A 68 25.34 -7.86 -13.33
N GLN A 69 25.65 -8.12 -12.07
CA GLN A 69 26.93 -8.63 -11.58
C GLN A 69 27.27 -10.07 -12.00
N PHE A 70 26.26 -10.87 -12.36
CA PHE A 70 26.44 -12.30 -12.67
C PHE A 70 26.75 -12.58 -14.14
N ILE A 71 26.57 -11.59 -15.02
CA ILE A 71 26.83 -11.76 -16.46
C ILE A 71 28.14 -11.09 -16.87
N PRO A 72 28.81 -11.56 -17.94
CA PRO A 72 30.00 -10.90 -18.44
C PRO A 72 29.71 -9.48 -18.97
N SER A 73 30.71 -8.60 -18.90
CA SER A 73 30.55 -7.20 -19.30
C SER A 73 30.12 -7.01 -20.76
N LYS A 74 30.55 -7.90 -21.66
CA LYS A 74 30.12 -7.91 -23.06
C LYS A 74 28.62 -8.20 -23.20
N ALA A 75 28.11 -9.17 -22.44
CA ALA A 75 26.70 -9.55 -22.45
C ALA A 75 25.82 -8.47 -21.80
N PHE A 76 26.30 -7.83 -20.73
CA PHE A 76 25.61 -6.70 -20.11
C PHE A 76 25.49 -5.52 -21.08
N LYS A 77 26.59 -5.10 -21.71
CA LYS A 77 26.59 -4.00 -22.69
C LYS A 77 25.65 -4.27 -23.88
N ALA A 78 25.66 -5.49 -24.43
CA ALA A 78 24.76 -5.86 -25.52
C ALA A 78 23.27 -5.76 -25.11
N ARG A 79 22.93 -6.22 -23.89
CA ARG A 79 21.57 -6.13 -23.35
C ARG A 79 21.18 -4.71 -22.98
N LYS A 80 22.10 -3.92 -22.41
CA LYS A 80 21.90 -2.49 -22.14
C LYS A 80 21.57 -1.75 -23.44
N ASN A 81 22.37 -1.97 -24.48
CA ASN A 81 22.12 -1.36 -25.80
C ASN A 81 20.77 -1.81 -26.38
N TYR A 82 20.39 -3.09 -26.24
CA TYR A 82 19.07 -3.58 -26.70
C TYR A 82 17.88 -2.85 -26.04
N TYR A 83 18.02 -2.44 -24.78
CA TYR A 83 16.98 -1.73 -24.04
C TYR A 83 17.03 -0.21 -24.24
N THR A 84 18.23 0.38 -24.23
CA THR A 84 18.47 1.83 -24.24
C THR A 84 18.47 2.45 -25.64
N ASN A 85 18.62 1.66 -26.72
CA ASN A 85 18.80 2.18 -28.10
C ASN A 85 17.82 3.31 -28.44
N GLU A 86 18.34 4.42 -28.98
CA GLU A 86 17.58 5.65 -29.18
C GLU A 86 16.53 5.53 -30.30
N GLU A 87 16.76 4.67 -31.29
CA GLU A 87 15.84 4.52 -32.44
C GLU A 87 14.84 3.35 -32.26
N ASN A 88 15.20 2.29 -31.54
CA ASN A 88 14.43 1.04 -31.45
C ASN A 88 14.48 0.35 -30.07
N GLY A 89 14.93 1.06 -29.03
CA GLY A 89 15.05 0.50 -27.69
C GLY A 89 13.68 0.15 -27.11
N LEU A 90 13.55 -1.05 -26.55
CA LEU A 90 12.27 -1.51 -25.97
C LEU A 90 11.82 -0.67 -24.75
N LEU A 91 12.72 0.12 -24.16
CA LEU A 91 12.40 1.08 -23.09
C LEU A 91 12.28 2.52 -23.60
N HIS A 92 12.52 2.76 -24.90
CA HIS A 92 12.33 4.08 -25.48
C HIS A 92 10.85 4.26 -25.81
N VAL A 93 10.19 5.14 -25.06
CA VAL A 93 8.86 5.61 -25.39
C VAL A 93 9.03 6.95 -26.11
N PRO A 94 8.58 7.08 -27.38
CA PRO A 94 8.49 8.38 -28.03
C PRO A 94 7.70 9.33 -27.11
N LYS A 95 8.24 10.53 -26.86
CA LYS A 95 7.63 11.49 -25.90
C LYS A 95 6.16 11.81 -26.23
N GLU A 96 5.78 11.71 -27.50
CA GLU A 96 4.39 11.86 -27.96
C GLU A 96 3.46 10.71 -27.48
N ASP A 97 3.96 9.48 -27.41
CA ASP A 97 3.19 8.32 -26.92
C ASP A 97 3.13 8.29 -25.39
N ALA A 98 4.15 8.81 -24.70
CA ALA A 98 4.12 8.97 -23.24
C ALA A 98 3.09 10.03 -22.80
N GLN A 99 3.04 11.15 -23.52
CA GLN A 99 2.03 12.19 -23.30
C GLN A 99 0.64 11.74 -23.74
N LYS A 100 0.50 10.98 -24.84
CA LYS A 100 -0.77 10.36 -25.23
C LYS A 100 -1.22 9.25 -24.30
N ALA A 101 -0.33 8.45 -23.72
CA ALA A 101 -0.69 7.44 -22.72
C ALA A 101 -1.14 8.08 -21.40
N GLN A 102 -0.48 9.16 -20.98
CA GLN A 102 -0.89 9.95 -19.82
C GLN A 102 -2.21 10.71 -20.07
N ALA A 103 -2.38 11.29 -21.26
CA ALA A 103 -3.61 11.95 -21.67
C ALA A 103 -4.75 10.94 -21.86
N ALA A 104 -4.51 9.79 -22.49
CA ALA A 104 -5.48 8.70 -22.67
C ALA A 104 -5.93 8.14 -21.31
N MET A 105 -5.05 8.04 -20.32
CA MET A 105 -5.47 7.63 -18.98
C MET A 105 -6.41 8.63 -18.30
N PHE A 106 -6.31 9.92 -18.62
CA PHE A 106 -7.23 10.97 -18.16
C PHE A 106 -8.44 11.17 -19.08
N SER A 107 -8.33 10.80 -20.35
CA SER A 107 -9.33 11.05 -21.40
C SER A 107 -10.07 9.80 -21.84
N ASP A 108 -9.72 8.60 -21.37
CA ASP A 108 -10.52 7.38 -21.46
C ASP A 108 -11.30 7.20 -20.14
N PRO A 109 -12.58 7.61 -20.11
CA PRO A 109 -13.44 7.44 -18.96
C PRO A 109 -13.50 5.99 -18.48
N ASN A 110 -13.35 4.99 -19.36
CA ASN A 110 -13.48 3.57 -18.99
C ASN A 110 -12.29 3.04 -18.15
N MET A 111 -11.04 3.35 -18.51
CA MET A 111 -9.85 2.88 -17.79
C MET A 111 -9.66 3.62 -16.46
N ALA A 112 -9.90 4.94 -16.46
CA ALA A 112 -9.92 5.75 -15.25
C ALA A 112 -11.05 5.29 -14.31
N MET A 113 -12.24 4.99 -14.87
CA MET A 113 -13.37 4.48 -14.09
C MET A 113 -13.12 3.08 -13.56
N ASP A 114 -12.39 2.19 -14.24
CA ASP A 114 -12.11 0.85 -13.71
C ASP A 114 -11.07 0.87 -12.58
N MET A 115 -10.04 1.73 -12.67
CA MET A 115 -9.14 1.99 -11.54
C MET A 115 -9.85 2.74 -10.40
N MET A 116 -10.71 3.70 -10.74
CA MET A 116 -11.52 4.41 -9.76
C MET A 116 -12.54 3.47 -9.11
N LYS A 117 -13.20 2.56 -9.84
CA LYS A 117 -14.12 1.54 -9.28
C LYS A 117 -13.37 0.58 -8.36
N LYS A 118 -12.17 0.16 -8.74
CA LYS A 118 -11.32 -0.68 -7.89
C LYS A 118 -10.90 0.06 -6.61
N ASN A 119 -10.63 1.37 -6.69
CA ASN A 119 -10.33 2.19 -5.52
C ASN A 119 -11.59 2.53 -4.69
N LEU A 120 -12.72 2.84 -5.35
CA LEU A 120 -14.02 3.19 -4.75
C LEU A 120 -14.62 2.00 -4.02
N SER A 121 -14.58 0.80 -4.59
CA SER A 121 -15.02 -0.42 -3.88
C SER A 121 -14.21 -0.69 -2.59
N MET A 122 -13.03 -0.08 -2.47
CA MET A 122 -12.19 -0.16 -1.27
C MET A 122 -12.37 1.02 -0.30
N ILE A 123 -12.69 2.23 -0.81
CA ILE A 123 -12.92 3.46 -0.03
C ILE A 123 -14.33 3.51 0.55
N VAL A 124 -15.35 3.16 -0.26
CA VAL A 124 -16.76 3.27 0.11
C VAL A 124 -17.06 2.56 1.44
N PRO A 125 -16.55 1.34 1.70
CA PRO A 125 -16.79 0.68 2.99
C PRO A 125 -16.21 1.45 4.18
N GLN A 126 -15.01 2.05 4.06
CA GLN A 126 -14.39 2.81 5.15
C GLN A 126 -15.13 4.11 5.42
N THR A 127 -15.46 4.87 4.37
CA THR A 127 -16.21 6.13 4.50
C THR A 127 -17.61 5.90 5.05
N LEU A 128 -18.30 4.85 4.60
CA LEU A 128 -19.63 4.51 5.09
C LEU A 128 -19.58 4.09 6.57
N THR A 129 -18.61 3.25 6.95
CA THR A 129 -18.46 2.85 8.35
C THR A 129 -18.10 4.05 9.23
N PHE A 130 -17.21 4.94 8.76
CA PHE A 130 -16.87 6.18 9.47
C PHE A 130 -18.08 7.10 9.66
N ALA A 131 -18.88 7.32 8.61
CA ALA A 131 -20.11 8.11 8.67
C ALA A 131 -21.14 7.47 9.61
N TRP A 132 -21.29 6.15 9.58
CA TRP A 132 -22.17 5.41 10.48
C TRP A 132 -21.75 5.56 11.95
N VAL A 133 -20.47 5.41 12.27
CA VAL A 133 -19.97 5.64 13.63
C VAL A 133 -20.16 7.09 14.05
N ASN A 134 -19.92 8.05 13.15
CA ASN A 134 -20.14 9.47 13.43
C ASN A 134 -21.61 9.82 13.70
N PHE A 135 -22.57 9.17 13.02
CA PHE A 135 -24.00 9.44 13.20
C PHE A 135 -24.59 8.77 14.45
N PHE A 136 -24.27 7.50 14.70
CA PHE A 136 -24.87 6.73 15.80
C PHE A 136 -24.13 6.85 17.13
N PHE A 137 -22.82 7.10 17.09
CA PHE A 137 -21.98 7.14 18.27
C PHE A 137 -21.18 8.44 18.30
N SER A 138 -21.83 9.58 18.58
CA SER A 138 -21.16 10.87 18.75
C SER A 138 -21.63 11.58 20.02
N GLY A 139 -20.81 12.49 20.55
CA GLY A 139 -21.15 13.33 21.69
C GLY A 139 -20.86 12.75 23.07
N PHE A 140 -20.23 11.58 23.18
CA PHE A 140 -19.86 10.98 24.47
C PHE A 140 -18.43 10.40 24.49
N VAL A 141 -17.89 10.31 25.70
CA VAL A 141 -16.58 9.68 25.98
C VAL A 141 -16.79 8.18 26.07
N ALA A 142 -16.01 7.40 25.31
CA ALA A 142 -16.19 5.95 25.22
C ALA A 142 -15.24 5.18 26.15
N ALA A 143 -13.96 5.57 26.21
CA ALA A 143 -12.97 4.85 27.02
C ALA A 143 -11.82 5.76 27.48
N LYS A 144 -11.15 5.34 28.55
CA LYS A 144 -9.87 5.92 29.02
C LYS A 144 -8.74 4.98 28.63
N ILE A 145 -7.73 5.52 27.96
CA ILE A 145 -6.54 4.77 27.56
C ILE A 145 -5.49 4.79 28.67
N PRO A 146 -4.84 3.64 29.01
CA PRO A 146 -3.93 3.53 30.15
C PRO A 146 -2.50 4.07 29.88
N PHE A 147 -2.29 4.80 28.78
CA PHE A 147 -0.99 5.41 28.46
C PHE A 147 -1.15 6.91 28.15
N PRO A 148 -0.13 7.73 28.47
CA PRO A 148 -0.17 9.16 28.24
C PRO A 148 -0.11 9.46 26.73
N LEU A 149 -1.07 10.25 26.25
CA LEU A 149 -1.17 10.66 24.85
C LEU A 149 -0.74 12.11 24.68
N THR A 150 0.02 12.42 23.62
CA THR A 150 0.43 13.80 23.35
C THR A 150 -0.74 14.65 22.85
N GLN A 151 -0.75 15.93 23.22
CA GLN A 151 -1.77 16.92 22.84
C GLN A 151 -2.07 17.01 21.34
N ARG A 152 -1.12 16.65 20.47
CA ARG A 152 -1.30 16.63 19.01
C ARG A 152 -2.38 15.64 18.55
N PHE A 153 -2.63 14.58 19.33
CA PHE A 153 -3.69 13.62 19.03
C PHE A 153 -5.08 14.08 19.48
N ARG A 154 -5.19 15.19 20.22
CA ARG A 154 -6.48 15.71 20.73
C ARG A 154 -7.50 15.90 19.62
N GLY A 155 -7.11 16.56 18.52
CA GLY A 155 -8.00 16.75 17.37
C GLY A 155 -8.54 15.41 16.86
N MET A 156 -7.69 14.40 16.68
CA MET A 156 -8.11 13.09 16.17
C MET A 156 -8.90 12.25 17.20
N LEU A 157 -8.57 12.37 18.49
CA LEU A 157 -9.11 11.51 19.56
C LEU A 157 -10.39 12.05 20.21
N GLN A 158 -10.60 13.37 20.13
CA GLN A 158 -11.67 14.10 20.81
C GLN A 158 -12.50 14.97 19.86
N ASN A 159 -12.37 14.79 18.54
CA ASN A 159 -13.34 15.34 17.59
C ASN A 159 -14.76 15.08 18.12
N GLY A 160 -15.67 16.06 18.06
CA GLY A 160 -17.06 16.00 18.55
C GLY A 160 -17.27 15.55 20.00
N ILE A 161 -16.30 15.80 20.89
CA ILE A 161 -16.53 16.00 22.33
C ILE A 161 -16.18 17.47 22.60
N ASP A 162 -17.15 18.27 23.01
CA ASP A 162 -16.95 19.71 23.25
C ASP A 162 -16.49 20.01 24.69
N LEU A 163 -15.48 19.26 25.17
CA LEU A 163 -14.92 19.42 26.50
C LEU A 163 -13.41 19.66 26.39
N SER A 164 -13.02 20.94 26.31
CA SER A 164 -11.63 21.39 26.16
C SER A 164 -10.73 21.09 27.37
N THR A 165 -11.34 20.83 28.52
CA THR A 165 -10.70 20.59 29.83
C THR A 165 -10.41 19.12 30.12
N VAL A 166 -10.90 18.19 29.29
CA VAL A 166 -10.72 16.75 29.52
C VAL A 166 -9.35 16.29 29.02
N ASP A 167 -8.72 15.40 29.78
CA ASP A 167 -7.42 14.81 29.44
C ASP A 167 -7.48 14.04 28.12
N VAL A 168 -6.40 14.11 27.34
CA VAL A 168 -6.27 13.49 26.01
C VAL A 168 -6.39 11.95 26.06
N SER A 169 -6.22 11.36 27.23
CA SER A 169 -6.41 9.93 27.48
C SER A 169 -7.88 9.47 27.40
N TYR A 170 -8.84 10.40 27.48
CA TYR A 170 -10.25 10.10 27.23
C TYR A 170 -10.56 10.17 25.74
N VAL A 171 -11.09 9.06 25.24
CA VAL A 171 -11.22 8.78 23.82
C VAL A 171 -12.69 8.69 23.45
N SER A 172 -13.05 9.38 22.36
CA SER A 172 -14.39 9.29 21.79
C SER A 172 -14.65 7.93 21.14
N SER A 173 -15.91 7.57 20.97
CA SER A 173 -16.36 6.43 20.14
C SER A 173 -15.72 6.40 18.73
N ARG A 174 -15.54 7.57 18.09
CA ARG A 174 -14.89 7.67 16.76
C ARG A 174 -13.42 7.30 16.79
N SER A 175 -12.78 7.57 17.92
CA SER A 175 -11.37 7.31 18.10
C SER A 175 -11.14 5.88 18.55
N TRP A 176 -12.10 5.30 19.28
CA TRP A 176 -12.22 3.85 19.46
C TRP A 176 -12.39 3.12 18.11
N TYR A 177 -13.18 3.66 17.17
CA TYR A 177 -13.25 3.14 15.79
C TYR A 177 -11.88 3.13 15.10
N PHE A 178 -11.12 4.22 15.15
CA PHE A 178 -9.76 4.26 14.57
C PHE A 178 -8.81 3.27 15.25
N LEU A 179 -8.89 3.10 16.56
CA LEU A 179 -8.10 2.09 17.28
C LEU A 179 -8.44 0.68 16.82
N ASN A 180 -9.73 0.36 16.64
CA ASN A 180 -10.15 -0.93 16.09
C ASN A 180 -9.69 -1.07 14.63
N LEU A 181 -9.78 -0.02 13.81
CA LEU A 181 -9.35 -0.05 12.40
C LEU A 181 -7.87 -0.43 12.27
N PHE A 182 -6.99 0.15 13.08
CA PHE A 182 -5.55 -0.13 13.03
C PHE A 182 -5.15 -1.39 13.82
N GLY A 183 -5.82 -1.65 14.96
CA GLY A 183 -5.48 -2.75 15.86
C GLY A 183 -5.99 -4.12 15.40
N LEU A 184 -7.12 -4.18 14.67
CA LEU A 184 -7.70 -5.44 14.21
C LEU A 184 -6.93 -6.08 13.05
N ARG A 185 -5.93 -5.40 12.48
CA ARG A 185 -5.04 -5.97 11.44
C ARG A 185 -4.43 -7.30 11.86
N GLY A 186 -3.87 -7.38 13.07
CA GLY A 186 -3.25 -8.59 13.58
C GLY A 186 -4.26 -9.73 13.73
N LEU A 187 -5.47 -9.41 14.19
CA LEU A 187 -6.57 -10.37 14.31
C LEU A 187 -7.03 -10.88 12.94
N PHE A 188 -7.20 -9.99 11.97
CA PHE A 188 -7.57 -10.39 10.60
C PHE A 188 -6.50 -11.22 9.92
N SER A 189 -5.21 -10.95 10.16
CA SER A 189 -4.11 -11.79 9.68
C SER A 189 -4.21 -13.22 10.23
N LEU A 190 -4.57 -13.36 11.51
CA LEU A 190 -4.74 -14.67 12.15
C LEU A 190 -5.98 -15.43 11.65
N ILE A 191 -7.11 -14.73 11.48
CA ILE A 191 -8.38 -15.34 11.08
C ILE A 191 -8.43 -15.67 9.58
N LEU A 192 -7.88 -14.78 8.73
CA LEU A 192 -8.02 -14.84 7.27
C LEU A 192 -6.74 -15.29 6.54
N GLY A 193 -5.61 -15.37 7.26
CA GLY A 193 -4.28 -15.68 6.72
C GLY A 193 -3.48 -14.44 6.33
N GLU A 194 -2.15 -14.53 6.44
CA GLU A 194 -1.21 -13.41 6.33
C GLU A 194 -1.25 -12.69 4.96
N GLU A 195 -1.53 -13.40 3.87
CA GLU A 195 -1.67 -12.81 2.53
C GLU A 195 -2.99 -12.06 2.29
N ASN A 196 -3.99 -12.27 3.15
CA ASN A 196 -5.38 -11.85 2.93
C ASN A 196 -5.81 -10.67 3.80
N ALA A 197 -5.01 -10.30 4.81
CA ALA A 197 -5.25 -9.13 5.63
C ALA A 197 -5.05 -7.87 4.78
N THR A 198 -6.15 -7.34 4.26
CA THR A 198 -6.14 -6.07 3.54
C THR A 198 -5.58 -4.97 4.45
N ASP A 199 -4.37 -4.52 4.17
CA ASP A 199 -3.71 -3.50 4.98
C ASP A 199 -4.30 -2.12 4.69
N ASP A 200 -5.24 -1.68 5.52
CA ASP A 200 -5.86 -0.37 5.36
C ASP A 200 -4.86 0.79 5.54
N ALA A 201 -3.78 0.60 6.31
CA ALA A 201 -2.74 1.61 6.49
C ALA A 201 -1.84 1.73 5.25
N GLN A 202 -1.38 0.61 4.70
CA GLN A 202 -0.65 0.58 3.43
C GLN A 202 -1.51 1.11 2.27
N LYS A 203 -2.81 0.82 2.28
CA LYS A 203 -3.77 1.32 1.28
C LYS A 203 -3.98 2.83 1.39
N MET A 204 -4.06 3.39 2.59
CA MET A 204 -4.14 4.84 2.77
C MET A 204 -2.87 5.54 2.29
N MET A 205 -1.70 4.93 2.52
CA MET A 205 -0.42 5.41 1.98
C MET A 205 -0.35 5.29 0.45
N GLN A 206 -0.91 4.22 -0.12
CA GLN A 206 -1.03 4.03 -1.57
C GLN A 206 -2.00 5.03 -2.21
N MET A 207 -3.07 5.41 -1.51
CA MET A 207 -4.02 6.44 -1.95
C MET A 207 -3.45 7.85 -1.90
N GLY A 208 -2.65 8.17 -0.88
CA GLY A 208 -1.99 9.47 -0.74
C GLY A 208 -0.81 9.70 -1.68
N GLY A 209 -0.29 8.64 -2.33
CA GLY A 209 0.89 8.70 -3.20
C GLY A 209 0.78 7.97 -4.54
N GLY A 210 -0.39 7.44 -4.90
CA GLY A 210 -0.53 6.51 -6.02
C GLY A 210 -1.35 7.08 -7.18
N PHE A 211 -0.73 7.94 -8.00
CA PHE A 211 -1.07 7.93 -9.41
C PHE A 211 -0.76 6.53 -9.94
N GLY A 212 -1.76 5.91 -10.58
CA GLY A 212 -1.68 4.55 -11.11
C GLY A 212 -0.39 4.32 -11.91
N PHE A 213 0.07 3.07 -11.89
CA PHE A 213 1.26 2.58 -12.59
C PHE A 213 1.25 3.04 -14.05
N ASN A 214 1.91 4.16 -14.36
CA ASN A 214 1.97 4.71 -15.71
C ASN A 214 3.06 3.94 -16.48
N PRO A 215 2.71 3.08 -17.46
CA PRO A 215 3.68 2.26 -18.16
C PRO A 215 4.73 3.11 -18.87
N ALA A 216 4.33 4.22 -19.49
CA ALA A 216 5.25 5.11 -20.19
C ALA A 216 6.24 5.82 -19.26
N MET A 217 5.76 6.30 -18.11
CA MET A 217 6.64 6.89 -17.08
C MET A 217 7.56 5.83 -16.47
N SER A 218 7.07 4.59 -16.30
CA SER A 218 7.87 3.49 -15.76
C SER A 218 8.96 3.02 -16.72
N LEU A 219 8.68 3.03 -18.04
CA LEU A 219 9.65 2.66 -19.08
C LEU A 219 10.78 3.71 -19.17
N GLY A 220 10.43 5.01 -19.14
CA GLY A 220 11.42 6.09 -19.10
C GLY A 220 12.27 6.06 -17.83
N ALA A 221 11.63 5.91 -16.67
CA ALA A 221 12.35 5.80 -15.39
C ALA A 221 13.28 4.58 -15.33
N GLU A 222 12.86 3.44 -15.90
CA GLU A 222 13.72 2.26 -15.96
C GLU A 222 14.86 2.43 -16.98
N LYS A 223 14.66 3.15 -18.09
CA LYS A 223 15.73 3.52 -19.02
C LYS A 223 16.80 4.34 -18.31
N ASP A 224 16.41 5.43 -17.65
CA ASP A 224 17.33 6.31 -16.91
C ASP A 224 18.07 5.52 -15.81
N SER A 225 17.34 4.66 -15.11
CA SER A 225 17.92 3.77 -14.11
C SER A 225 18.94 2.80 -14.71
N LEU A 226 18.68 2.27 -15.91
CA LEU A 226 19.59 1.36 -16.60
C LEU A 226 20.86 2.07 -17.09
N ASP A 227 20.73 3.35 -17.47
CA ASP A 227 21.82 4.16 -17.97
C ASP A 227 22.83 4.52 -16.89
N ILE A 228 22.37 4.78 -15.67
CA ILE A 228 23.20 5.10 -14.51
C ILE A 228 24.03 3.89 -14.03
N ILE A 229 23.59 2.66 -14.27
CA ILE A 229 24.27 1.46 -13.75
C ILE A 229 25.66 1.32 -14.36
N GLN A 230 26.65 1.25 -13.48
CA GLN A 230 27.99 0.76 -13.78
C GLN A 230 28.05 -0.75 -13.58
N HIS A 231 28.59 -1.45 -14.57
CA HIS A 231 28.70 -2.89 -14.52
C HIS A 231 30.00 -3.30 -13.80
N ASP A 232 29.86 -3.90 -12.61
CA ASP A 232 30.95 -4.58 -11.93
C ASP A 232 30.75 -6.10 -12.03
N TRP A 233 31.74 -6.80 -12.58
CA TRP A 233 31.66 -8.24 -12.78
C TRP A 233 32.19 -8.97 -11.55
N ALA A 234 31.33 -9.72 -10.86
CA ALA A 234 31.67 -10.35 -9.59
C ALA A 234 32.52 -11.63 -9.75
N LEU A 235 32.36 -12.36 -10.87
CA LEU A 235 32.98 -13.67 -11.09
C LEU A 235 34.53 -13.65 -11.01
N PRO A 236 35.26 -12.70 -11.62
CA PRO A 236 36.73 -12.65 -11.50
C PRO A 236 37.23 -12.38 -10.08
N LYS A 237 36.39 -11.76 -9.24
CA LYS A 237 36.72 -11.47 -7.83
C LYS A 237 36.29 -12.60 -6.88
N MET A 238 35.56 -13.59 -7.39
CA MET A 238 34.96 -14.66 -6.59
C MET A 238 36.02 -15.58 -5.96
N GLU A 239 37.09 -15.91 -6.69
CA GLU A 239 38.17 -16.75 -6.17
C GLU A 239 38.87 -16.09 -4.97
N ARG A 240 39.19 -14.80 -5.08
CA ARG A 240 39.78 -14.02 -3.98
C ARG A 240 38.83 -13.92 -2.79
N HIS A 241 37.54 -13.71 -3.05
CA HIS A 241 36.54 -13.66 -1.98
C HIS A 241 36.39 -15.02 -1.27
N ALA A 242 36.40 -16.12 -2.03
CA ALA A 242 36.37 -17.47 -1.47
C ALA A 242 37.63 -17.76 -0.63
N GLU A 243 38.81 -17.34 -1.10
CA GLU A 243 40.05 -17.45 -0.35
C GLU A 243 39.99 -16.64 0.96
N ASP A 244 39.47 -15.42 0.94
CA ASP A 244 39.31 -14.58 2.14
C ASP A 244 38.33 -15.20 3.15
N VAL A 245 37.23 -15.77 2.66
CA VAL A 245 36.25 -16.49 3.50
C VAL A 245 36.90 -17.74 4.12
N LEU A 246 37.62 -18.54 3.33
CA LEU A 246 38.34 -19.71 3.82
C LEU A 246 39.42 -19.35 4.85
N LYS A 247 40.19 -18.28 4.62
CA LYS A 247 41.18 -17.77 5.57
C LYS A 247 40.54 -17.30 6.87
N LYS A 248 39.36 -16.69 6.83
CA LYS A 248 38.60 -16.31 8.05
C LYS A 248 38.10 -17.54 8.81
N LEU A 249 37.71 -18.59 8.10
CA LEU A 249 37.25 -19.85 8.70
C LEU A 249 38.40 -20.66 9.31
N LEU A 250 39.58 -20.66 8.68
CA LEU A 250 40.79 -21.36 9.15
C LEU A 250 41.54 -20.62 10.28
N LYS A 251 41.26 -19.33 10.48
CA LYS A 251 41.82 -18.53 11.59
C LYS A 251 41.00 -18.62 12.89
N LYS A 252 39.98 -19.47 12.93
CA LYS A 252 39.29 -19.92 14.15
C LYS A 252 39.77 -21.31 14.52
#